data_AF-A0A8J7JMF5-F1
#
_entry.id   AF-A0A8J7JMF5-F1
#
_cell.length_a   1.000
_cell.length_b   1.000
_cell.length_c   1.000
_cell.angle_alpha   90.00
_cell.angle_beta   90.00
_cell.angle_gamma   90.00
#
_symmetry.space_group_name_H-M   'P 1'
#
loop_
_entity.id
_entity.type
_entity.pdbx_description
1 polymer ?
#
loop_
_entity_poly.entity_id
_entity_poly.type
_entity_poly.pdbx_seq_one_letter_code
_entity_poly.pdbx_strand_id
1 'polypeptide(L)'
;MAILTKGIKLSQLAATSPEQKASEIDSLINAALNPDKQHLEQQCNEVDARIKEFECRYEMSSDAMKQQLSQGLIKETAEICSWLLLLKVKNNLKMRPDETPTQSLSKLL
;
A
#
# COMPACT_ATOMS: atom_id res chain seq x y z
N MET A 1 -4.53 0.19 -6.25
CA MET A 1 -4.57 0.34 -4.78
C MET A 1 -4.00 1.71 -4.47
N ALA A 2 -4.88 2.71 -4.43
CA ALA A 2 -4.49 4.08 -4.18
C ALA A 2 -3.97 4.17 -2.75
N ILE A 3 -2.86 4.89 -2.59
CA ILE A 3 -2.39 5.40 -1.30
C ILE A 3 -3.63 6.00 -0.63
N LEU A 4 -4.08 5.47 0.51
CA LEU A 4 -5.16 6.06 1.32
C LEU A 4 -4.66 7.35 2.00
N THR A 5 -4.05 8.23 1.21
CA THR A 5 -4.17 9.66 1.38
C THR A 5 -5.67 9.96 1.43
N LYS A 6 -6.13 10.75 2.40
CA LYS A 6 -7.48 11.31 2.41
C LYS A 6 -7.84 11.75 0.99
N GLY A 7 -8.67 10.95 0.30
CA GLY A 7 -9.02 11.25 -1.07
C GLY A 7 -9.85 12.52 -1.07
N ILE A 8 -9.35 13.58 -1.69
CA ILE A 8 -10.14 14.80 -1.86
C ILE A 8 -11.21 14.48 -2.89
N LYS A 9 -12.48 14.66 -2.54
CA LYS A 9 -13.57 14.50 -3.51
C LYS A 9 -13.43 15.57 -4.58
N LEU A 10 -13.42 15.19 -5.86
CA LEU A 10 -13.32 16.13 -6.98
C LEU A 10 -14.43 17.19 -6.95
N SER A 11 -15.61 16.87 -6.39
CA SER A 11 -16.69 17.82 -6.17
C SER A 11 -16.35 18.91 -5.13
N GLN A 12 -15.55 18.58 -4.11
CA GLN A 12 -15.06 19.54 -3.11
C GLN A 12 -13.93 20.39 -3.69
N LEU A 13 -13.03 19.78 -4.47
CA LEU A 13 -11.97 20.50 -5.18
C LEU A 13 -12.51 21.41 -6.29
N ALA A 14 -13.68 21.11 -6.86
CA ALA A 14 -14.34 21.98 -7.84
C ALA A 14 -14.90 23.25 -7.18
N ALA A 15 -15.35 23.15 -5.93
CA ALA A 15 -16.02 24.21 -5.18
C ALA A 15 -15.07 25.18 -4.44
N THR A 16 -13.78 24.86 -4.31
CA THR A 16 -12.78 25.70 -3.63
C THR A 16 -12.13 26.73 -4.56
N SER A 17 -11.51 27.77 -3.99
CA SER A 17 -10.77 28.78 -4.76
C SER A 17 -9.50 28.19 -5.38
N PRO A 18 -9.00 28.71 -6.52
CA PRO A 18 -7.81 28.17 -7.20
C PRO A 18 -6.56 28.13 -6.31
N GLU A 19 -6.42 29.06 -5.37
CA GLU A 19 -5.33 29.08 -4.38
C GLU A 19 -5.43 27.95 -3.35
N GLN A 20 -6.66 27.67 -2.88
CA GLN A 20 -6.92 26.54 -1.98
C GLN A 20 -6.71 25.19 -2.68
N LYS A 21 -7.05 25.09 -3.97
CA LYS A 21 -6.79 23.88 -4.76
C LYS A 21 -5.29 23.57 -4.84
N ALA A 22 -4.47 24.56 -5.15
CA ALA A 22 -3.02 24.38 -5.21
C ALA A 22 -2.46 23.93 -3.86
N SER A 23 -2.89 24.58 -2.77
CA SER A 23 -2.45 24.22 -1.41
C SER A 23 -2.88 22.81 -0.99
N GLU A 24 -4.11 22.40 -1.29
CA GLU A 24 -4.59 21.05 -0.97
C GLU A 24 -3.88 19.98 -1.81
N ILE A 25 -3.63 20.25 -3.10
CA ILE A 25 -2.87 19.36 -3.97
C ILE A 25 -1.43 19.22 -3.46
N ASP A 26 -0.77 20.32 -3.11
CA ASP A 26 0.60 20.31 -2.58
C ASP A 26 0.68 19.57 -1.23
N SER A 27 -0.31 19.74 -0.36
CA SER A 27 -0.40 18.98 0.89
C SER A 27 -0.54 17.48 0.63
N LEU A 28 -1.35 17.09 -0.36
CA LEU A 28 -1.57 15.69 -0.71
C LEU A 28 -0.34 15.06 -1.38
N ILE A 29 0.36 15.80 -2.23
CA ILE A 29 1.65 15.40 -2.81
C ILE A 29 2.68 15.22 -1.72
N ASN A 30 2.81 16.19 -0.81
CA ASN A 30 3.77 16.09 0.31
C ASN A 30 3.46 14.92 1.23
N ALA A 31 2.19 14.65 1.53
CA ALA A 31 1.78 13.49 2.33
C ALA A 31 2.05 12.15 1.61
N ALA A 32 1.95 12.10 0.28
CA ALA A 32 2.26 10.91 -0.50
C ALA A 32 3.78 10.64 -0.59
N LEU A 33 4.57 11.71 -0.75
CA LEU A 33 6.02 11.66 -0.87
C LEU A 33 6.71 11.42 0.48
N ASN A 34 6.24 12.09 1.54
CA ASN A 34 6.80 12.04 2.89
C ASN A 34 5.74 11.58 3.91
N PRO A 35 5.32 10.31 3.88
CA PRO A 35 4.40 9.80 4.88
C PRO A 35 5.06 9.79 6.26
N ASP A 36 4.31 10.23 7.26
CA ASP A 36 4.72 10.17 8.65
C ASP A 36 4.95 8.71 9.10
N LYS A 37 5.98 8.47 9.93
CA LYS A 37 6.32 7.12 10.42
C LYS A 37 5.15 6.47 11.14
N GLN A 38 4.41 7.25 11.93
CA GLN A 38 3.24 6.75 12.65
C GLN A 38 2.12 6.31 11.67
N HIS A 39 1.94 7.04 10.57
CA HIS A 39 0.98 6.68 9.54
C HIS A 39 1.40 5.39 8.80
N LEU A 40 2.68 5.22 8.50
CA LEU A 40 3.19 3.98 7.88
C LEU A 40 3.01 2.78 8.80
N GLU A 41 3.29 2.92 10.09
CA GLU A 41 3.12 1.85 11.08
C GLU A 41 1.64 1.46 11.22
N GLN A 42 0.75 2.44 11.31
CA GLN A 42 -0.69 2.20 11.35
C GLN A 42 -1.17 1.45 10.09
N GLN A 43 -0.67 1.82 8.91
CA GLN A 43 -0.99 1.15 7.65
C GLN A 43 -0.46 -0.29 7.61
N CYS A 44 0.77 -0.53 8.07
CA CYS A 44 1.33 -1.87 8.19
C CYS A 44 0.44 -2.75 9.09
N ASN A 45 0.02 -2.23 10.24
CA ASN A 45 -0.82 -2.95 11.18
C ASN A 45 -2.21 -3.26 10.60
N GLU A 46 -2.81 -2.32 9.86
CA GLU A 46 -4.10 -2.54 9.21
C GLU A 46 -4.01 -3.61 8.11
N VAL A 47 -2.97 -3.56 7.27
CA VAL A 47 -2.73 -4.56 6.23
C VAL A 47 -2.48 -5.93 6.85
N ASP A 48 -1.72 -6.01 7.95
CA ASP A 48 -1.45 -7.25 8.67
C ASP A 48 -2.72 -7.84 9.30
N ALA A 49 -3.59 -7.01 9.88
CA ALA A 49 -4.88 -7.44 10.39
C ALA A 49 -5.75 -8.03 9.26
N ARG A 50 -5.83 -7.34 8.12
CA ARG A 50 -6.58 -7.81 6.95
C ARG A 50 -6.06 -9.14 6.42
N ILE A 51 -4.75 -9.31 6.33
CA ILE A 51 -4.14 -10.59 5.90
C ILE A 51 -4.48 -11.70 6.88
N LYS A 52 -4.44 -11.45 8.20
CA LYS A 52 -4.84 -12.44 9.21
C LYS A 52 -6.30 -12.83 9.09
N GLU A 53 -7.20 -11.90 8.78
CA GLU A 53 -8.61 -12.22 8.52
C GLU A 53 -8.75 -13.20 7.35
N PHE A 54 -7.98 -13.01 6.28
CA PHE A 54 -7.93 -13.96 5.16
C PHE A 54 -7.39 -15.33 5.60
N GLU A 55 -6.30 -15.37 6.35
CA GLU A 55 -5.70 -16.62 6.82
C GLU A 55 -6.66 -17.40 7.74
N CYS A 56 -7.37 -16.71 8.62
CA CYS A 56 -8.42 -17.31 9.46
C CYS A 56 -9.60 -17.81 8.62
N ARG A 57 -10.07 -17.02 7.65
CA ARG A 57 -11.25 -17.37 6.84
C ARG A 57 -11.02 -18.61 5.97
N TYR A 58 -9.80 -18.76 5.47
CA TYR A 58 -9.42 -19.89 4.62
C TYR A 58 -8.69 -21.00 5.40
N GLU A 59 -8.55 -20.85 6.72
CA GLU A 59 -7.85 -21.77 7.62
C GLU A 59 -6.46 -22.20 7.12
N MET A 60 -5.76 -21.28 6.44
CA MET A 60 -4.48 -21.56 5.83
C MET A 60 -3.57 -20.34 5.87
N SER A 61 -2.27 -20.59 5.96
CA SER A 61 -1.28 -19.50 5.90
C SER A 61 -1.20 -18.88 4.51
N SER A 62 -0.75 -17.63 4.47
CA SER A 62 -0.57 -16.93 3.21
C SER A 62 0.38 -17.65 2.24
N ASP A 63 1.39 -18.33 2.75
CA ASP A 63 2.35 -19.08 1.94
C ASP A 63 1.75 -20.37 1.39
N ALA A 64 0.96 -21.09 2.20
CA ALA A 64 0.22 -22.26 1.74
C ALA A 64 -0.79 -21.88 0.64
N MET A 65 -1.51 -20.77 0.81
CA MET A 65 -2.46 -20.28 -0.19
C MET A 65 -1.76 -19.89 -1.50
N LYS A 66 -0.61 -19.22 -1.45
CA LYS A 66 0.20 -18.91 -2.65
C LYS A 66 0.64 -20.17 -3.37
N GLN A 67 1.07 -21.19 -2.63
CA GLN A 67 1.51 -22.47 -3.20
C GLN A 67 0.35 -23.20 -3.88
N GLN A 68 -0.83 -23.22 -3.26
CA GLN A 68 -2.01 -23.86 -3.88
C GLN A 68 -2.50 -23.09 -5.12
N LEU A 69 -2.38 -21.76 -5.16
CA LEU A 69 -2.66 -20.96 -6.34
C LEU A 69 -1.68 -21.24 -7.49
N SER A 70 -0.38 -21.32 -7.20
CA SER A 70 0.62 -21.61 -8.24
C SER A 70 0.49 -23.03 -8.81
N GLN A 71 -0.03 -23.96 -8.01
CA GLN A 71 -0.35 -25.33 -8.42
C GLN A 71 -1.72 -25.44 -9.11
N GLY A 72 -2.51 -24.35 -9.18
CA GLY A 72 -3.84 -24.34 -9.77
C GLY A 72 -4.91 -25.11 -8.95
N LEU A 73 -4.61 -25.45 -7.69
CA LEU A 73 -5.52 -26.17 -6.79
C LEU A 73 -6.67 -25.27 -6.30
N ILE A 74 -6.41 -23.97 -6.19
CA ILE A 74 -7.41 -22.95 -5.87
C ILE A 74 -7.61 -22.07 -7.10
N LYS A 75 -8.86 -21.77 -7.42
CA LYS A 75 -9.19 -20.83 -8.51
C LYS A 75 -8.99 -19.39 -8.07
N GLU A 76 -8.45 -18.57 -8.96
CA GLU A 76 -8.39 -17.13 -8.77
C GLU A 76 -9.80 -16.55 -8.71
N THR A 77 -10.16 -15.99 -7.56
CA THR A 77 -11.41 -15.24 -7.36
C THR A 77 -11.09 -13.78 -7.11
N ALA A 78 -12.07 -12.89 -7.28
CA ALA A 78 -11.90 -11.47 -6.97
C ALA A 78 -11.42 -11.23 -5.53
N GLU A 79 -11.84 -12.11 -4.62
CA GLU A 79 -11.43 -12.10 -3.23
C GLU A 79 -9.95 -12.46 -3.06
N ILE A 80 -9.49 -13.54 -3.69
CA ILE A 80 -8.08 -13.96 -3.67
C ILE A 80 -7.19 -12.90 -4.33
N CYS A 81 -7.64 -12.29 -5.43
CA CYS A 81 -6.93 -11.17 -6.06
C CYS A 81 -6.80 -9.97 -5.10
N SER A 82 -7.83 -9.68 -4.31
CA SER A 82 -7.80 -8.63 -3.29
C SER A 82 -6.77 -8.93 -2.19
N TRP A 83 -6.69 -10.19 -1.75
CA TRP A 83 -5.68 -10.64 -0.81
C TRP A 83 -4.25 -10.60 -1.38
N LEU A 84 -4.03 -11.03 -2.63
CA LEU A 84 -2.74 -10.91 -3.31
C LEU A 84 -2.26 -9.45 -3.41
N LEU A 85 -3.19 -8.52 -3.65
CA LEU A 85 -2.88 -7.09 -3.64
C LEU A 85 -2.47 -6.61 -2.24
N LEU A 86 -3.12 -7.08 -1.17
CA LEU A 86 -2.74 -6.74 0.21
C LEU A 86 -1.32 -7.24 0.53
N LEU A 87 -0.97 -8.45 0.11
CA LEU A 87 0.39 -8.98 0.26
C LEU A 87 1.43 -8.14 -0.49
N LYS A 88 1.10 -7.68 -1.70
CA LYS A 88 1.97 -6.77 -2.46
C LYS A 88 2.14 -5.44 -1.74
N VAL A 89 1.07 -4.88 -1.19
CA VAL A 89 1.13 -3.63 -0.40
C VAL A 89 2.02 -3.82 0.82
N LYS A 90 1.84 -4.90 1.60
CA LYS A 90 2.70 -5.24 2.74
C LYS A 90 4.18 -5.30 2.36
N ASN A 91 4.51 -5.91 1.23
CA ASN A 91 5.90 -6.00 0.76
C ASN A 91 6.48 -4.62 0.42
N ASN A 92 5.70 -3.75 -0.22
CA ASN A 92 6.13 -2.39 -0.54
C ASN A 92 6.29 -1.52 0.72
N LEU A 93 5.42 -1.67 1.72
CA LEU A 93 5.54 -0.98 3.00
C LEU A 93 6.77 -1.46 3.79
N LYS A 94 7.10 -2.76 3.74
CA LYS A 94 8.31 -3.33 4.36
C LYS A 94 9.63 -2.97 3.67
N MET A 95 9.62 -2.59 2.40
CA MET A 95 10.81 -2.06 1.72
C MET A 95 11.06 -0.58 2.02
N ARG A 96 10.06 0.14 2.57
CA ARG A 96 10.18 1.57 2.89
C ARG A 96 10.80 1.96 4.25
N PRO A 97 11.32 1.08 5.13
CA PRO A 97 11.86 1.54 6.41
C PRO A 97 13.28 2.14 6.32
N ASP A 98 14.09 1.91 5.26
CA ASP A 98 15.49 2.43 5.26
C ASP A 98 16.24 2.53 3.89
N GLU A 99 15.59 2.53 2.72
CA GLU A 99 16.36 2.64 1.44
C GLU A 99 16.54 4.09 0.96
N THR A 100 17.63 4.71 1.43
CA THR A 100 18.49 5.50 0.54
C THR A 100 19.26 4.57 -0.40
N PRO A 101 19.07 4.62 -1.73
CA PRO A 101 20.06 4.09 -2.67
C PRO A 101 21.06 5.21 -3.04
N THR A 102 21.77 5.78 -2.06
CA THR A 102 22.94 6.65 -2.28
C THR A 102 24.25 5.91 -2.03
N GLN A 103 24.32 4.61 -2.34
CA GLN A 103 25.56 3.83 -2.25
C GLN A 103 25.82 2.91 -3.46
N SER A 104 25.56 3.39 -4.69
CA SER A 104 26.03 2.68 -5.89
C SER A 104 26.55 3.55 -7.03
N LEU A 105 26.87 4.84 -6.78
CA LEU A 105 27.53 5.70 -7.78
C LEU A 105 29.01 6.05 -7.47
N SER A 106 29.64 5.41 -6.48
CA SER A 106 31.05 5.65 -6.13
C SER A 106 32.01 4.50 -6.48
N LYS A 107 31.59 3.54 -7.31
CA LYS A 107 32.47 2.45 -7.81
C LYS A 107 32.76 2.49 -9.32
N LEU A 108 32.45 3.59 -10.00
CA LEU A 108 32.69 3.74 -11.45
C LEU A 108 33.40 5.05 -11.83
N LEU A 109 34.23 5.61 -10.94
CA LEU A 109 35.24 6.61 -11.29
C LEU A 109 36.60 6.17 -10.77
#